data_AF-A0A9W8AP99-F1
#
_entry.id   AF-A0A9W8AP99-F1
#
_cell.length_a   1.000
_cell.length_b   1.000
_cell.length_c   1.000
_cell.angle_alpha   90.00
_cell.angle_beta   90.00
_cell.angle_gamma   90.00
#
_symmetry.space_group_name_H-M   'P 1'
#
loop_
_entity.id
_entity.type
_entity.pdbx_description
1 polymer ?
#
loop_
_entity_poly.entity_id
_entity_poly.type
_entity_poly.pdbx_seq_one_letter_code
_entity_poly.pdbx_strand_id
1 'polypeptide(L)'
;MSCSTLEVDIISLDMSGRLPFWPRAPMVNQAISRGIHFEIVYSPAIDDGKARRHLMAGATHLHHLTRGKNLILSSQAKTAFELRAPYDVINLGSLFKLNAAEAKNCLTLEPRAVLYHAETRKHAQGGAVMVDPSSKSQNKRGANESSGIEDALRKRLRQ
;
A
#
# COMPACT_ATOMS: atom_id res chain seq x y z
N MET A 1 -20.68 -0.55 -10.83
CA MET A 1 -19.84 -0.35 -12.03
C MET A 1 -18.37 -0.59 -11.72
N SER A 2 -17.75 0.10 -10.76
CA SER A 2 -16.31 -0.06 -10.49
C SER A 2 -15.88 -1.49 -10.11
N CYS A 3 -16.64 -2.17 -9.26
CA CYS A 3 -16.34 -3.55 -8.87
C CYS A 3 -16.63 -4.60 -9.96
N SER A 4 -17.44 -4.27 -10.96
CA SER A 4 -17.97 -5.24 -11.94
C SER A 4 -17.33 -5.15 -13.32
N THR A 5 -17.18 -3.94 -13.85
CA THR A 5 -16.87 -3.72 -15.28
C THR A 5 -15.64 -2.86 -15.49
N LEU A 6 -15.31 -1.97 -14.56
CA LEU A 6 -14.17 -1.07 -14.72
C LEU A 6 -12.86 -1.84 -14.50
N GLU A 7 -11.88 -1.62 -15.38
CA GLU A 7 -10.53 -2.14 -15.24
C GLU A 7 -9.70 -1.24 -14.33
N VAL A 8 -9.74 -1.54 -13.03
CA VAL A 8 -8.98 -0.84 -11.98
C VAL A 8 -8.32 -1.86 -11.06
N ASP A 9 -7.26 -1.45 -10.37
CA ASP A 9 -6.58 -2.30 -9.38
C ASP A 9 -7.00 -1.98 -7.95
N ILE A 10 -7.23 -0.70 -7.66
CA ILE A 10 -7.50 -0.18 -6.32
C ILE A 10 -8.83 0.58 -6.34
N ILE A 11 -9.66 0.32 -5.34
CA ILE A 11 -10.85 1.11 -5.02
C ILE A 11 -10.60 1.81 -3.68
N SER A 12 -10.42 3.12 -3.73
CA SER A 12 -10.24 3.97 -2.56
C SER A 12 -11.60 4.47 -2.07
N LEU A 13 -11.86 4.34 -0.76
CA LEU A 13 -13.04 4.86 -0.12
C LEU A 13 -12.65 5.98 0.84
N ASP A 14 -13.15 7.20 0.60
CA ASP A 14 -12.94 8.30 1.53
C ASP A 14 -13.83 8.14 2.75
N MET A 15 -13.29 7.47 3.78
CA MET A 15 -13.95 7.24 5.05
C MET A 15 -13.66 8.33 6.08
N SER A 16 -13.08 9.47 5.68
CA SER A 16 -12.93 10.63 6.57
C SER A 16 -14.29 11.26 6.93
N GLY A 17 -15.31 11.07 6.08
CA GLY A 17 -16.68 11.48 6.31
C GLY A 17 -17.69 10.33 6.22
N ARG A 18 -18.98 10.66 6.30
CA ARG A 18 -20.05 9.71 6.04
C ARG A 18 -20.08 9.37 4.54
N LEU A 19 -19.83 8.10 4.21
CA LEU A 19 -19.98 7.64 2.84
C LEU A 19 -21.45 7.78 2.38
N PRO A 20 -21.68 8.15 1.11
CA PRO A 20 -23.03 8.25 0.54
C PRO A 20 -23.74 6.89 0.51
N PHE A 21 -22.98 5.80 0.43
CA PHE A 21 -23.47 4.43 0.52
C PHE A 21 -22.38 3.51 1.05
N TRP A 22 -22.78 2.38 1.63
CA TRP A 22 -21.87 1.32 2.03
C TRP A 22 -21.78 0.25 0.93
N PRO A 23 -20.57 -0.27 0.62
CA PRO A 23 -20.42 -1.42 -0.26
C PRO A 23 -21.22 -2.61 0.27
N ARG A 24 -21.82 -3.38 -0.65
CA ARG A 24 -22.57 -4.60 -0.34
C ARG A 24 -21.71 -5.84 -0.62
N ALA A 25 -21.94 -6.91 0.14
CA ALA A 25 -21.15 -8.15 0.03
C ALA A 25 -20.99 -8.70 -1.40
N PRO A 26 -22.03 -8.77 -2.26
CA PRO A 26 -21.86 -9.28 -3.63
C PRO A 26 -20.89 -8.44 -4.46
N MET A 27 -20.91 -7.12 -4.26
CA MET A 27 -20.07 -6.17 -4.98
C MET A 27 -18.61 -6.28 -4.54
N VAL A 28 -18.38 -6.42 -3.22
CA VAL A 28 -17.04 -6.63 -2.66
C VAL A 28 -16.46 -7.97 -3.09
N ASN A 29 -17.25 -9.05 -3.03
CA ASN A 29 -16.82 -10.37 -3.46
C ASN A 29 -16.46 -10.40 -4.95
N GLN A 30 -17.22 -9.71 -5.80
CA GLN A 30 -16.91 -9.58 -7.21
C GLN A 30 -15.61 -8.80 -7.46
N ALA A 31 -15.34 -7.75 -6.68
CA ALA A 31 -14.07 -7.03 -6.76
C ALA A 31 -12.89 -7.94 -6.37
N ILE A 32 -13.03 -8.67 -5.26
CA ILE A 32 -12.02 -9.63 -4.77
C ILE A 32 -11.74 -10.72 -5.81
N SER A 33 -12.78 -11.31 -6.43
CA SER A 33 -12.59 -12.35 -7.44
C SER A 33 -11.88 -11.84 -8.69
N ARG A 34 -11.91 -10.54 -8.94
CA ARG A 34 -11.21 -9.86 -10.04
C ARG A 34 -9.80 -9.40 -9.65
N GLY A 35 -9.32 -9.69 -8.44
CA GLY A 35 -8.02 -9.22 -7.97
C GLY A 35 -7.97 -7.71 -7.66
N ILE A 36 -9.12 -7.07 -7.44
CA ILE A 36 -9.19 -5.66 -7.05
C ILE A 36 -9.02 -5.54 -5.55
N HIS A 37 -8.25 -4.55 -5.12
CA HIS A 37 -7.98 -4.26 -3.71
C HIS A 37 -8.73 -3.01 -3.26
N PHE A 38 -9.05 -2.95 -1.98
CA PHE A 38 -9.65 -1.78 -1.35
C PHE A 38 -8.62 -1.07 -0.48
N GLU A 39 -8.56 0.26 -0.61
CA GLU A 39 -7.64 1.09 0.18
C GLU A 39 -8.34 1.63 1.42
N ILE A 40 -7.65 1.52 2.55
CA ILE A 40 -8.00 2.15 3.83
C ILE A 40 -6.91 3.18 4.13
N VAL A 41 -7.31 4.45 4.10
CA VAL A 41 -6.43 5.58 4.43
C VAL A 41 -6.44 5.81 5.94
N TYR A 42 -5.28 5.68 6.59
CA TYR A 42 -5.20 5.74 8.07
C TYR A 42 -5.08 7.16 8.63
N SER A 43 -4.65 8.17 7.85
CA SER A 43 -4.39 9.52 8.37
C SER A 43 -5.57 10.16 9.12
N PRO A 44 -6.84 9.98 8.71
CA PRO A 44 -7.99 10.46 9.48
C PRO A 44 -8.13 9.86 10.88
N ALA A 45 -7.46 8.73 11.18
CA ALA A 45 -7.41 8.17 12.53
C ALA A 45 -6.54 9.00 13.48
N ILE A 46 -5.60 9.78 12.94
CA ILE A 46 -4.60 10.52 13.71
C ILE A 46 -5.08 11.95 13.99
N ASP A 47 -5.78 12.57 13.04
CA ASP A 47 -6.07 14.01 13.04
C ASP A 47 -7.38 14.37 13.78
N ASP A 48 -8.54 13.99 13.23
CA ASP A 48 -9.86 14.42 13.73
C ASP A 48 -10.66 13.28 14.40
N GLY A 49 -11.23 13.57 15.57
CA GLY A 49 -12.05 12.62 16.32
C GLY A 49 -13.36 12.22 15.63
N LYS A 50 -13.97 13.10 14.81
CA LYS A 50 -15.17 12.73 14.03
C LYS A 50 -14.77 11.85 12.84
N ALA A 51 -13.78 12.26 12.06
CA ALA A 51 -13.26 11.48 10.94
C ALA A 51 -12.78 10.09 11.37
N ARG A 52 -12.10 9.99 12.53
CA ARG A 52 -11.68 8.71 13.12
C ARG A 52 -12.85 7.75 13.33
N ARG A 53 -14.00 8.22 13.80
CA ARG A 53 -15.19 7.36 14.00
C ARG A 53 -15.76 6.86 12.69
N HIS A 54 -15.82 7.71 11.67
CA HIS A 54 -16.27 7.33 10.33
C HIS A 54 -15.33 6.30 9.70
N LEU A 55 -14.03 6.53 9.81
CA LEU A 55 -12.99 5.61 9.34
C LEU A 55 -13.09 4.25 10.04
N MET A 56 -13.16 4.22 11.37
CA MET A 56 -13.28 2.96 12.11
C MET A 56 -14.55 2.17 11.72
N ALA A 57 -15.69 2.86 11.59
CA ALA A 57 -16.94 2.22 11.18
C ALA A 57 -16.83 1.63 9.75
N GLY A 58 -16.26 2.40 8.82
CA GLY A 58 -16.13 1.97 7.43
C GLY A 58 -15.08 0.88 7.24
N ALA A 59 -13.94 1.01 7.89
CA ALA A 59 -12.88 0.01 7.85
C ALA A 59 -13.36 -1.32 8.48
N THR A 60 -14.10 -1.26 9.60
CA THR A 60 -14.71 -2.45 10.21
C THR A 60 -15.73 -3.11 9.29
N HIS A 61 -16.58 -2.31 8.62
CA HIS A 61 -17.55 -2.80 7.64
C HIS A 61 -16.85 -3.49 6.48
N LEU A 62 -15.81 -2.85 5.92
CA LEU A 62 -15.04 -3.40 4.81
C LEU A 62 -14.29 -4.67 5.21
N HIS A 63 -13.67 -4.69 6.40
CA HIS A 63 -13.05 -5.88 6.97
C HIS A 63 -14.03 -7.06 7.06
N HIS A 64 -15.26 -6.82 7.52
CA HIS A 64 -16.29 -7.86 7.60
C HIS A 64 -16.64 -8.44 6.22
N LEU A 65 -16.75 -7.59 5.20
CA LEU A 65 -17.09 -8.01 3.84
C LEU A 65 -15.93 -8.74 3.14
N THR A 66 -14.70 -8.28 3.36
CA THR A 66 -13.48 -8.81 2.72
C THR A 66 -12.87 -9.99 3.47
N ARG A 67 -13.21 -10.16 4.75
CA ARG A 67 -12.58 -11.11 5.67
C ARG A 67 -11.07 -10.91 5.76
N GLY A 68 -10.63 -9.65 5.76
CA GLY A 68 -9.22 -9.27 5.87
C GLY A 68 -8.37 -9.45 4.61
N LYS A 69 -8.98 -9.77 3.46
CA LYS A 69 -8.28 -9.98 2.18
C LYS A 69 -8.38 -8.77 1.27
N ASN A 70 -7.40 -8.59 0.38
CA ASN A 70 -7.44 -7.56 -0.66
C ASN A 70 -7.61 -6.15 -0.07
N LEU A 71 -6.98 -5.89 1.08
CA LEU A 71 -6.96 -4.61 1.75
C LEU A 71 -5.57 -3.99 1.67
N ILE A 72 -5.50 -2.68 1.49
CA ILE A 72 -4.26 -1.90 1.53
C ILE A 72 -4.40 -0.85 2.61
N LEU A 73 -3.34 -0.66 3.41
CA LEU A 73 -3.24 0.47 4.31
C LEU A 73 -2.31 1.51 3.70
N SER A 74 -2.80 2.75 3.61
CA SER A 74 -2.03 3.87 3.07
C SER A 74 -2.22 5.12 3.93
N SER A 75 -1.29 6.07 3.81
CA SER A 75 -1.34 7.30 4.58
C SER A 75 -2.16 8.39 3.90
N GLN A 76 -2.08 8.54 2.57
CA GLN A 76 -2.54 9.74 1.87
C GLN A 76 -2.12 11.05 2.58
N ALA A 77 -0.93 11.01 3.21
CA ALA A 77 -0.47 12.08 4.09
C ALA A 77 -0.27 13.39 3.32
N LYS A 78 -0.84 14.48 3.83
CA LYS A 78 -0.62 15.85 3.32
C LYS A 78 0.59 16.49 3.96
N THR A 79 0.92 16.07 5.18
CA THR A 79 2.04 16.58 5.97
C THR A 79 2.91 15.43 6.49
N ALA A 80 4.18 15.71 6.79
CA ALA A 80 5.09 14.70 7.36
C ALA A 80 4.61 14.16 8.72
N PHE A 81 3.81 14.92 9.46
CA PHE A 81 3.27 14.53 10.78
C PHE A 81 2.20 13.43 10.71
N GLU A 82 1.66 13.16 9.52
CA GLU A 82 0.68 12.09 9.28
C GLU A 82 1.36 10.76 8.92
N LEU A 83 2.66 10.76 8.63
CA LEU A 83 3.42 9.54 8.36
C LEU A 83 3.69 8.75 9.65
N ARG A 84 3.71 7.44 9.54
CA ARG A 84 3.98 6.52 10.65
C ARG A 84 4.95 5.44 10.21
N ALA A 85 5.74 4.91 11.15
CA ALA A 85 6.61 3.80 10.84
C ALA A 85 5.76 2.56 10.49
N PRO A 86 6.24 1.62 9.66
CA PRO A 86 5.44 0.48 9.22
C PRO A 86 4.82 -0.32 10.38
N TYR A 87 5.56 -0.52 11.47
CA TYR A 87 5.05 -1.22 12.66
C TYR A 87 3.97 -0.43 13.41
N ASP A 88 4.04 0.90 13.40
CA ASP A 88 2.97 1.73 13.98
C ASP A 88 1.69 1.61 13.16
N VAL A 89 1.80 1.54 11.83
CA VAL A 89 0.66 1.31 10.94
C VAL A 89 0.05 -0.08 11.17
N ILE A 90 0.88 -1.12 11.38
CA ILE A 90 0.41 -2.46 11.76
C ILE A 90 -0.39 -2.41 13.06
N ASN A 91 0.12 -1.69 14.07
CA ASN A 91 -0.57 -1.53 15.35
C ASN A 91 -1.89 -0.77 15.20
N LEU A 92 -1.93 0.28 14.36
CA LEU A 92 -3.17 0.98 14.00
C LEU A 92 -4.19 0.06 13.31
N GLY A 93 -3.73 -0.98 12.60
CA GLY A 93 -4.60 -1.98 11.98
C GLY A 93 -5.60 -2.64 12.94
N SER A 94 -5.25 -2.76 14.22
CA SER A 94 -6.16 -3.29 15.26
C SER A 94 -7.44 -2.47 15.42
N LEU A 95 -7.40 -1.16 15.14
CA LEU A 95 -8.56 -0.25 15.15
C LEU A 95 -9.55 -0.57 14.02
N PHE A 96 -9.07 -1.26 12.98
CA PHE A 96 -9.81 -1.63 11.79
C PHE A 96 -10.23 -3.11 11.80
N LYS A 97 -10.14 -3.77 12.97
CA LYS A 97 -10.38 -5.20 13.18
C LYS A 97 -9.43 -6.15 12.45
N LEU A 98 -8.31 -5.64 11.95
CA LEU A 98 -7.24 -6.47 11.40
C LEU A 98 -6.41 -7.06 12.53
N ASN A 99 -6.05 -8.32 12.41
CA ASN A 99 -4.99 -8.89 13.23
C ASN A 99 -3.61 -8.43 12.72
N ALA A 100 -2.56 -8.66 13.52
CA ALA A 100 -1.20 -8.18 13.18
C ALA A 100 -0.67 -8.78 11.86
N ALA A 101 -1.02 -10.02 11.53
CA ALA A 101 -0.60 -10.66 10.29
C ALA A 101 -1.34 -10.05 9.08
N GLU A 102 -2.65 -9.84 9.18
CA GLU A 102 -3.45 -9.16 8.16
C GLU A 102 -2.98 -7.73 7.92
N ALA A 103 -2.76 -6.95 8.99
CA ALA A 103 -2.27 -5.59 8.88
C ALA A 103 -0.86 -5.52 8.25
N LYS A 104 0.01 -6.49 8.57
CA LYS A 104 1.32 -6.63 7.91
C LYS A 104 1.17 -6.97 6.42
N ASN A 105 0.25 -7.85 6.07
CA ASN A 105 -0.01 -8.21 4.67
C ASN A 105 -0.51 -6.99 3.87
N CYS A 106 -1.38 -6.17 4.47
CA CYS A 106 -1.89 -4.93 3.85
C CYS A 106 -0.79 -3.92 3.48
N LEU A 107 0.39 -4.01 4.11
CA LEU A 107 1.54 -3.16 3.81
C LEU A 107 2.60 -3.83 2.92
N THR A 108 2.52 -5.14 2.72
CA THR A 108 3.60 -5.92 2.09
C THR A 108 3.10 -6.75 0.91
N LEU A 109 2.30 -7.78 1.18
CA LEU A 109 1.84 -8.73 0.17
C LEU A 109 0.74 -8.14 -0.72
N GLU A 110 -0.23 -7.44 -0.13
CA GLU A 110 -1.38 -6.92 -0.85
C GLU A 110 -0.97 -5.82 -1.86
N PRO A 111 -0.14 -4.82 -1.51
CA PRO A 111 0.36 -3.86 -2.49
C PRO A 111 1.21 -4.52 -3.59
N ARG A 112 1.94 -5.59 -3.27
CA ARG A 112 2.71 -6.34 -4.27
C ARG A 112 1.79 -7.07 -5.25
N ALA A 113 0.70 -7.67 -4.77
CA ALA A 113 -0.30 -8.31 -5.63
C ALA A 113 -0.95 -7.30 -6.59
N VAL A 114 -1.25 -6.10 -6.10
CA VAL A 114 -1.75 -4.98 -6.90
C VAL A 114 -0.79 -4.60 -8.02
N LEU A 115 0.50 -4.47 -7.71
CA LEU A 115 1.51 -4.15 -8.72
C LEU A 115 1.57 -5.25 -9.80
N TYR A 116 1.54 -6.53 -9.42
CA TYR A 116 1.49 -7.61 -10.41
C TYR A 116 0.21 -7.58 -11.26
N HIS A 117 -0.94 -7.30 -10.65
CA HIS A 117 -2.21 -7.19 -11.37
C HIS A 117 -2.21 -6.00 -12.35
N ALA A 118 -1.59 -4.88 -11.98
CA ALA A 118 -1.42 -3.73 -12.86
C ALA A 118 -0.50 -4.05 -14.05
N GLU A 119 0.62 -4.72 -13.78
CA GLU A 119 1.57 -5.15 -14.82
C GLU A 119 0.92 -6.14 -15.80
N THR A 120 0.17 -7.15 -15.32
CA THR A 120 -0.50 -8.10 -16.21
C THR A 120 -1.56 -7.43 -17.06
N ARG A 121 -2.33 -6.47 -16.55
CA ARG A 121 -3.28 -5.70 -17.38
C ARG A 121 -2.57 -4.94 -18.52
N LYS A 122 -1.38 -4.40 -18.26
CA LYS A 122 -0.65 -3.57 -19.23
C LYS A 122 0.14 -4.40 -20.25
N HIS A 123 0.75 -5.49 -19.80
CA HIS A 123 1.75 -6.23 -20.56
C HIS A 123 1.35 -7.67 -20.93
N ALA A 124 0.20 -8.17 -20.45
CA ALA A 124 -0.29 -9.48 -20.83
C ALA A 124 -1.38 -9.42 -21.90
N GLN A 125 -1.18 -10.14 -23.00
CA GLN A 125 -2.22 -10.43 -23.99
C GLN A 125 -2.38 -11.94 -24.13
N GLY A 126 -3.59 -12.46 -23.90
CA GLY A 126 -3.89 -13.87 -24.08
C GLY A 126 -3.12 -14.85 -23.18
N GLY A 127 -2.63 -14.41 -22.01
CA GLY A 127 -1.87 -15.23 -21.07
C GLY A 127 -0.34 -15.24 -21.26
N ALA A 128 0.17 -14.56 -22.29
CA ALA A 128 1.61 -14.30 -22.45
C ALA A 128 1.98 -12.94 -21.82
N VAL A 129 3.09 -12.88 -21.08
CA VAL A 129 3.61 -11.64 -20.49
C VAL A 129 4.80 -11.14 -21.30
N MET A 130 4.74 -9.89 -21.77
CA MET A 130 5.89 -9.23 -22.38
C MET A 130 6.94 -8.94 -21.31
N VAL A 131 8.12 -9.54 -21.45
CA VAL A 131 9.26 -9.31 -20.56
C VAL A 131 10.23 -8.35 -21.24
N ASP A 132 10.34 -7.14 -20.71
CA ASP A 132 11.43 -6.25 -21.11
C ASP A 132 12.76 -6.80 -20.55
N PRO A 133 13.80 -6.98 -21.38
CA PRO A 133 15.10 -7.42 -20.89
C PRO A 133 15.63 -6.39 -19.91
N SER A 134 15.81 -6.80 -18.65
CA SER A 134 16.26 -5.94 -17.56
C SER A 134 17.55 -5.20 -17.95
N SER A 135 17.52 -3.86 -17.94
CA SER A 135 18.76 -3.09 -17.92
C SER A 135 19.50 -3.46 -16.62
N LYS A 136 20.73 -3.97 -16.76
CA LYS A 136 21.56 -4.37 -15.61
C LYS A 136 21.63 -3.19 -14.63
N SER A 137 21.11 -3.37 -13.42
CA SER A 137 21.27 -2.41 -12.33
C SER A 137 22.76 -2.17 -12.11
N GLN A 138 23.23 -0.99 -12.53
CA GLN A 138 24.62 -0.57 -12.27
C GLN A 138 24.75 -0.28 -10.78
N ASN A 139 25.08 -1.30 -9.99
CA ASN A 139 25.50 -1.10 -8.60
C ASN A 139 26.93 -0.54 -8.58
N LYS A 140 27.08 0.76 -8.85
CA LYS A 140 28.35 1.52 -8.77
C LYS A 140 28.38 2.49 -7.57
N ARG A 141 27.98 2.05 -6.37
CA ARG A 141 28.03 2.90 -5.17
C ARG A 141 28.91 2.39 -4.01
N GLY A 142 29.59 1.24 -4.16
CA GLY A 142 30.39 0.68 -3.07
C GLY A 142 31.92 0.86 -3.16
N ALA A 143 32.47 1.26 -4.30
CA ALA A 143 33.94 1.17 -4.53
C ALA A 143 34.69 2.51 -4.53
N ASN A 144 34.00 3.66 -4.55
CA ASN A 144 34.65 4.98 -4.64
C ASN A 144 34.86 5.69 -3.29
N GLU A 145 34.25 5.21 -2.20
CA GLU A 145 34.36 5.88 -0.90
C GLU A 145 35.60 5.41 -0.10
N SER A 146 36.06 4.18 -0.29
CA SER A 146 37.24 3.66 0.43
C SER A 146 38.56 4.27 -0.06
N SER A 147 38.70 4.54 -1.37
CA SER A 147 39.91 5.15 -1.93
C SER A 147 40.08 6.63 -1.54
N GLY A 148 38.96 7.38 -1.44
CA GLY A 148 38.98 8.79 -1.05
C GLY A 148 39.37 9.01 0.41
N ILE A 149 39.02 8.07 1.31
CA ILE A 149 39.36 8.16 2.74
C ILE A 149 40.85 7.85 2.95
N GLU A 150 41.41 6.85 2.26
CA GLU A 150 42.84 6.53 2.36
C GLU A 150 43.74 7.63 1.78
N ASP A 151 43.35 8.25 0.67
CA ASP A 151 44.10 9.38 0.08
C ASP A 151 44.03 10.66 0.93
N ALA A 152 42.90 10.89 1.61
CA ALA A 152 42.76 12.00 2.55
C ALA A 152 43.61 11.80 3.82
N LEU A 153 43.70 10.55 4.32
CA LEU A 153 44.56 10.19 5.45
C LEU A 153 46.06 10.32 5.11
N ARG A 154 46.47 9.91 3.91
CA ARG A 154 47.86 10.02 3.45
C ARG A 154 48.33 11.47 3.26
N LYS A 155 47.43 12.39 2.88
CA LYS A 155 47.75 13.82 2.79
C LYS A 155 47.91 14.49 4.16
N ARG A 156 47.18 14.05 5.18
CA ARG A 156 47.29 14.59 6.54
C ARG A 156 48.56 14.16 7.28
N LEU A 157 49.12 13.00 6.95
CA LEU A 157 50.35 12.48 7.57
C LEU A 157 51.66 13.07 6.99
N ARG A 158 51.56 14.00 6.03
CA ARG A 158 52.71 14.63 5.35
C ARG A 158 52.87 16.13 5.65
N GLN A 159 52.14 16.66 6.63
CA GLN A 159 52.33 18.02 7.16
C GLN A 159 52.91 17.97 8.57
#